data_AF-A0A564Q551-F1
#
_entry.id   AF-A0A564Q551-F1
#
_cell.length_a   1.000
_cell.length_b   1.000
_cell.length_c   1.000
_cell.angle_alpha   90.00
_cell.angle_beta   90.00
_cell.angle_gamma   90.00
#
_symmetry.space_group_name_H-M   'P 1'
#
loop_
_entity.id
_entity.type
_entity.pdbx_description
1 polymer ?
#
loop_
_entity_poly.entity_id
_entity_poly.type
_entity_poly.pdbx_seq_one_letter_code
_entity_poly.pdbx_strand_id
1 'polypeptide(L)'
;MFMIDKEGVRKDIRAIKEKLASPSKKMECIADIEKTIDIKESHIWRADAGSCIGNVCNISSQIEIEIGILKDAVGAIKEGDNKRAVASLENYVAFIEKYYDDERPAY
;
A
#
# COMPACT_ATOMS: atom_id res chain seq x y z
N MET A 1 8.45 16.09 -0.62
CA MET A 1 8.24 14.65 -0.84
C MET A 1 6.76 14.48 -1.18
N PHE A 2 6.27 13.31 -1.61
CA PHE A 2 4.87 13.23 -2.09
C PHE A 2 3.89 13.31 -0.93
N MET A 3 2.82 14.08 -1.08
CA MET A 3 1.80 14.24 -0.04
C MET A 3 0.72 13.17 -0.21
N ILE A 4 0.33 12.52 0.88
CA ILE A 4 -0.83 11.61 0.92
C ILE A 4 -1.60 11.75 2.24
N ASP A 5 -2.87 11.34 2.24
CA ASP A 5 -3.64 11.15 3.48
C ASP A 5 -3.15 9.93 4.27
N LYS A 6 -2.10 10.12 5.08
CA LYS A 6 -1.52 9.04 5.90
C LYS A 6 -2.53 8.45 6.88
N GLU A 7 -3.47 9.26 7.36
CA GLU A 7 -4.49 8.79 8.31
C GLU A 7 -5.51 7.87 7.63
N GLY A 8 -5.93 8.16 6.40
CA GLY A 8 -6.73 7.26 5.57
C GLY A 8 -6.03 5.93 5.35
N VAL A 9 -4.75 5.96 4.95
CA VAL A 9 -3.95 4.73 4.76
C VAL A 9 -3.91 3.89 6.05
N ARG A 10 -3.69 4.51 7.21
CA ARG A 10 -3.70 3.79 8.50
C ARG A 10 -5.07 3.17 8.80
N LYS A 11 -6.17 3.87 8.50
CA LYS A 11 -7.53 3.37 8.70
C LYS A 11 -7.84 2.19 7.79
N ASP A 12 -7.48 2.27 6.52
CA ASP A 12 -7.69 1.18 5.56
C ASP A 12 -6.92 -0.08 5.96
N ILE A 13 -5.64 0.08 6.34
CA ILE A 13 -4.81 -1.05 6.78
C ILE A 13 -5.33 -1.65 8.08
N ARG A 14 -5.81 -0.83 9.02
CA ARG A 14 -6.47 -1.32 10.23
C ARG A 14 -7.71 -2.14 9.89
N ALA A 15 -8.56 -1.66 8.98
CA ALA A 15 -9.76 -2.39 8.56
C ALA A 15 -9.41 -3.73 7.89
N ILE A 16 -8.37 -3.77 7.06
CA ILE A 16 -7.87 -5.02 6.45
C ILE A 16 -7.37 -5.99 7.52
N LYS A 17 -6.60 -5.52 8.52
CA LYS A 17 -6.14 -6.33 9.65
C LYS A 17 -7.30 -6.90 10.47
N GLU A 18 -8.32 -6.10 10.75
CA GLU A 18 -9.53 -6.54 11.47
C GLU A 18 -10.30 -7.61 10.68
N LYS A 19 -10.41 -7.45 9.36
CA LYS A 19 -11.01 -8.47 8.48
C LYS A 19 -10.16 -9.75 8.44
N LEU A 20 -8.83 -9.65 8.46
CA LEU A 20 -7.92 -10.81 8.40
C LEU A 20 -8.04 -11.71 9.65
N ALA A 21 -8.45 -11.15 10.79
CA ALA A 21 -8.77 -11.92 11.99
C ALA A 21 -10.00 -12.83 11.81
N SER A 22 -10.81 -12.61 10.76
CA SER A 22 -11.98 -13.41 10.42
C SER A 22 -11.70 -14.34 9.24
N PRO A 23 -11.70 -15.68 9.42
CA PRO A 23 -11.42 -16.64 8.35
C PRO A 23 -12.37 -16.53 7.15
N SER A 24 -13.63 -16.15 7.38
CA SER A 24 -14.66 -15.96 6.36
C SER A 24 -14.43 -14.74 5.46
N LYS A 25 -13.59 -13.80 5.88
CA LYS A 25 -13.33 -12.53 5.17
C LYS A 25 -11.99 -12.52 4.44
N LYS A 26 -11.26 -13.64 4.40
CA LYS A 26 -9.95 -13.72 3.74
C LYS A 26 -9.99 -13.28 2.27
N MET A 27 -11.03 -13.68 1.54
CA MET A 27 -11.20 -13.31 0.13
C MET A 27 -11.48 -11.82 -0.03
N GLU A 28 -12.24 -11.21 0.90
CA GLU A 28 -12.47 -9.77 0.94
C GLU A 28 -11.18 -9.00 1.24
N CYS A 29 -10.35 -9.48 2.18
CA CYS A 29 -9.04 -8.89 2.47
C CYS A 29 -8.13 -8.88 1.24
N ILE A 30 -8.09 -9.99 0.50
CA ILE A 30 -7.29 -10.10 -0.72
C ILE A 30 -7.80 -9.10 -1.75
N ALA A 31 -9.12 -9.02 -1.97
CA ALA A 31 -9.71 -8.09 -2.92
C ALA A 31 -9.43 -6.61 -2.57
N ASP A 32 -9.49 -6.25 -1.28
CA ASP A 32 -9.16 -4.89 -0.83
C ASP A 32 -7.69 -4.53 -1.09
N ILE A 33 -6.76 -5.46 -0.85
CA ILE A 33 -5.33 -5.27 -1.10
C ILE A 33 -5.05 -5.22 -2.62
N GLU A 34 -5.64 -6.12 -3.41
CA GLU A 34 -5.50 -6.15 -4.87
C GLU A 34 -6.03 -4.86 -5.51
N LYS A 35 -7.18 -4.34 -5.04
CA LYS A 35 -7.68 -3.04 -5.48
C LYS A 35 -6.70 -1.90 -5.17
N THR A 36 -6.02 -1.95 -4.03
CA THR A 36 -4.99 -0.97 -3.67
C THR A 36 -3.77 -1.06 -4.59
N ILE A 37 -3.38 -2.27 -4.99
CA ILE A 37 -2.32 -2.51 -5.98
C ILE A 37 -2.73 -1.95 -7.35
N ASP A 38 -3.94 -2.22 -7.83
CA ASP A 38 -4.43 -1.75 -9.15
C ASP A 38 -4.41 -0.21 -9.26
N ILE A 39 -4.80 0.48 -8.18
CA ILE A 39 -4.75 1.95 -8.11
C ILE A 39 -3.29 2.43 -8.23
N LYS A 40 -2.36 1.77 -7.54
CA LYS A 40 -0.93 2.10 -7.55
C LYS A 40 -0.27 1.81 -8.91
N GLU A 41 -0.54 0.67 -9.53
CA GLU A 41 -0.04 0.33 -10.86
C GLU A 41 -0.57 1.33 -11.91
N SER A 42 -1.83 1.76 -11.77
CA SER A 42 -2.40 2.84 -12.60
C SER A 42 -1.72 4.19 -12.38
N HIS A 43 -1.18 4.47 -11.19
CA HIS A 43 -0.39 5.68 -10.92
C HIS A 43 1.01 5.60 -11.55
N ILE A 44 1.67 4.44 -11.51
CA ILE A 44 2.95 4.22 -12.21
C ILE A 44 2.77 4.45 -13.70
N TRP A 45 1.76 3.82 -14.33
CA TRP A 45 1.52 3.98 -15.77
C TRP A 45 1.36 5.45 -16.18
N ARG A 46 0.70 6.26 -15.35
CA ARG A 46 0.54 7.70 -15.59
C ARG A 46 1.83 8.48 -15.36
N ALA A 47 2.66 8.08 -14.40
CA ALA A 47 3.94 8.70 -14.11
C ALA A 47 4.97 8.40 -15.21
N ASP A 48 5.02 7.16 -15.70
CA ASP A 48 5.98 6.70 -16.72
C ASP A 48 5.63 7.16 -18.14
N ALA A 49 4.35 7.43 -18.43
CA ALA A 49 3.92 8.02 -19.70
C ALA A 49 4.43 9.46 -19.91
N GLY A 50 4.87 10.14 -18.85
CA GLY A 50 5.59 11.40 -18.93
C GLY A 50 7.09 11.16 -19.00
N SER A 51 7.79 11.79 -19.96
CA SER A 51 9.26 11.74 -20.05
C SER A 51 9.88 11.99 -18.68
N CYS A 52 10.53 10.97 -18.14
CA CYS A 52 11.02 10.91 -16.76
C CYS A 52 12.18 11.91 -16.56
N ILE A 53 11.84 13.17 -16.28
CA ILE A 53 12.78 14.24 -15.92
C ILE A 53 12.65 14.49 -14.40
N GLY A 54 13.66 14.10 -13.64
CA GLY A 54 13.78 14.43 -12.21
C GLY A 54 12.96 13.57 -11.25
N ASN A 55 12.50 14.18 -10.14
CA ASN A 55 11.88 13.56 -8.95
C ASN A 55 10.69 12.59 -9.21
N VAL A 56 10.20 12.50 -10.45
CA VAL A 56 9.15 11.58 -10.92
C VAL A 56 9.64 10.13 -10.99
N CYS A 57 10.88 9.84 -11.40
CA CYS A 57 11.42 8.46 -11.36
C CYS A 57 11.43 7.89 -9.94
N ASN A 58 11.66 8.75 -8.96
CA ASN A 58 11.71 8.36 -7.55
C ASN A 58 10.31 7.94 -7.05
N ILE A 59 9.24 8.44 -7.67
CA ILE A 59 7.86 8.02 -7.39
C ILE A 59 7.62 6.61 -7.87
N SER A 60 7.95 6.32 -9.14
CA SER A 60 7.73 4.98 -9.70
C SER A 60 8.44 3.93 -8.86
N SER A 61 9.70 4.17 -8.47
CA SER A 61 10.43 3.27 -7.56
C SER A 61 9.82 3.17 -6.16
N GLN A 62 9.28 4.25 -5.59
CA GLN A 62 8.57 4.20 -4.31
C GLN A 62 7.29 3.35 -4.42
N ILE A 63 6.49 3.55 -5.47
CA ILE A 63 5.25 2.82 -5.70
C ILE A 63 5.54 1.33 -6.00
N GLU A 64 6.61 1.01 -6.72
CA GLU A 64 7.03 -0.39 -6.94
C GLU A 64 7.36 -1.11 -5.62
N ILE A 65 8.03 -0.43 -4.67
CA ILE A 65 8.30 -0.98 -3.34
C ILE A 65 6.99 -1.21 -2.59
N GLU A 66 6.06 -0.24 -2.62
CA GLU A 66 4.73 -0.38 -2.02
C GLU A 66 3.98 -1.59 -2.57
N ILE A 67 3.96 -1.76 -3.90
CA ILE A 67 3.32 -2.91 -4.57
C ILE A 67 3.98 -4.21 -4.13
N GLY A 68 5.32 -4.25 -4.00
CA GLY A 68 6.04 -5.41 -3.51
C GLY A 68 5.60 -5.83 -2.10
N ILE A 69 5.49 -4.88 -1.18
CA ILE A 69 5.04 -5.14 0.20
C ILE A 69 3.58 -5.63 0.22
N LEU A 70 2.70 -5.04 -0.60
CA LEU A 70 1.29 -5.45 -0.69
C LEU A 70 1.13 -6.85 -1.32
N LYS A 71 1.93 -7.18 -2.35
CA LYS A 71 1.95 -8.54 -2.96
C LYS A 71 2.45 -9.59 -1.96
N ASP A 72 3.43 -9.25 -1.12
CA ASP A 72 3.89 -10.12 -0.02
C ASP A 72 2.77 -10.37 1.01
N ALA A 73 2.00 -9.33 1.37
CA ALA A 73 0.84 -9.49 2.23
C ALA A 73 -0.21 -10.44 1.62
N VAL A 74 -0.55 -10.29 0.33
CA VAL A 74 -1.47 -11.19 -0.37
C VAL A 74 -0.97 -12.63 -0.39
N GLY A 75 0.33 -12.84 -0.67
CA GLY A 75 0.96 -14.15 -0.63
C GLY A 75 0.81 -14.82 0.74
N ALA A 76 1.12 -14.10 1.80
CA ALA A 76 0.99 -14.57 3.17
C ALA A 76 -0.47 -14.93 3.55
N ILE A 77 -1.46 -14.14 3.10
CA ILE A 77 -2.88 -14.46 3.32
C ILE A 77 -3.28 -15.76 2.59
N LYS A 78 -2.81 -15.94 1.34
CA LYS A 78 -3.07 -17.15 0.53
C LYS A 78 -2.41 -18.40 1.14
N GLU A 79 -1.22 -18.25 1.73
CA GLU A 79 -0.52 -19.30 2.48
C GLU A 79 -1.14 -19.59 3.87
N GLY A 80 -2.06 -18.73 4.33
CA GLY A 80 -2.66 -18.82 5.66
C GLY A 80 -1.77 -18.29 6.79
N ASP A 81 -0.64 -17.68 6.46
CA ASP A 81 0.25 -17.01 7.41
C ASP A 81 -0.23 -15.59 7.72
N ASN A 82 -1.24 -15.53 8.59
CA ASN A 82 -1.81 -14.26 9.04
C ASN A 82 -0.78 -13.38 9.77
N LYS A 83 0.25 -13.96 10.40
CA LYS A 83 1.27 -13.18 11.14
C LYS A 83 2.16 -12.43 10.16
N ARG A 84 2.65 -13.13 9.13
CA ARG A 84 3.42 -12.50 8.05
C ARG A 84 2.58 -11.47 7.32
N ALA A 85 1.32 -11.77 7.00
CA ALA A 85 0.43 -10.80 6.36
C ALA A 85 0.27 -9.51 7.17
N VAL A 86 0.09 -9.60 8.49
CA VAL A 86 0.04 -8.42 9.37
C VAL A 86 1.37 -7.66 9.37
N ALA A 87 2.50 -8.35 9.46
CA ALA A 87 3.81 -7.72 9.43
C ALA A 87 4.07 -6.97 8.10
N SER A 88 3.66 -7.54 6.97
CA SER A 88 3.78 -6.90 5.65
C SER A 88 2.89 -5.65 5.57
N LEU A 89 1.66 -5.70 6.09
CA LEU A 89 0.78 -4.52 6.16
C LEU A 89 1.34 -3.41 7.08
N GLU A 90 2.00 -3.77 8.18
CA GLU A 90 2.68 -2.81 9.05
C GLU A 90 3.91 -2.19 8.38
N ASN A 91 4.70 -3.00 7.65
CA ASN A 91 5.81 -2.51 6.84
C ASN A 91 5.34 -1.51 5.78
N TYR A 92 4.18 -1.74 5.16
CA TYR A 92 3.59 -0.81 4.22
C TYR A 92 3.27 0.54 4.88
N VAL A 93 2.64 0.54 6.07
CA VAL A 93 2.37 1.78 6.82
C VAL A 93 3.67 2.49 7.20
N ALA A 94 4.67 1.77 7.70
CA ALA A 94 5.96 2.35 8.08
C ALA A 94 6.71 2.95 6.87
N PHE A 95 6.61 2.30 5.70
CA PHE A 95 7.16 2.83 4.46
C PHE A 95 6.51 4.16 4.09
N ILE A 96 5.17 4.19 4.11
CA ILE A 96 4.38 5.40 3.86
C ILE A 96 4.78 6.54 4.81
N GLU A 97 4.92 6.26 6.11
CA GLU A 97 5.27 7.27 7.10
C GLU A 97 6.64 7.90 6.85
N LYS A 98 7.59 7.09 6.37
CA LYS A 98 8.98 7.50 6.12
C LYS A 98 9.17 8.27 4.82
N TYR A 99 8.46 7.88 3.75
CA TYR A 99 8.75 8.35 2.39
C TYR A 99 7.67 9.26 1.79
N TYR A 100 6.60 9.58 2.54
CA TYR A 100 5.58 10.53 2.12
C TYR A 100 5.46 11.66 3.15
N ASP A 101 5.01 12.83 2.70
CA ASP A 101 4.52 13.92 3.54
C ASP A 101 3.02 13.74 3.78
N ASP A 102 2.50 14.32 4.85
CA ASP A 102 1.05 14.29 5.13
C ASP A 102 0.34 15.36 4.28
N GLU A 103 -0.78 15.01 3.66
CA GLU A 103 -1.57 15.95 2.84
C GLU A 103 -2.32 17.00 3.69
N ARG A 104 -2.44 16.81 5.01
CA ARG A 104 -3.10 17.80 5.86
C ARG A 104 -2.35 19.15 5.81
N PRO A 105 -3.04 20.26 5.52
CA PRO A 105 -2.42 21.57 5.64
C PRO A 105 -2.01 21.80 7.10
N ALA A 106 -0.78 22.27 7.30
CA ALA A 106 -0.41 22.92 8.55
C ALA A 106 -1.37 24.11 8.72
N TYR A 107 -2.18 24.05 9.77
CA TYR A 107 -3.22 25.03 10.10
C TYR A 107 -2.66 26.45 10.18
#